data_AF-B0EPN7-F1
#
_entry.id   AF-B0EPN7-F1
#
_cell.length_a   1.000
_cell.length_b   1.000
_cell.length_c   1.000
_cell.angle_alpha   90.00
_cell.angle_beta   90.00
_cell.angle_gamma   90.00
#
_symmetry.space_group_name_H-M   'P 1'
#
loop_
_entity.id
_entity.type
_entity.pdbx_description
1 polymer ?
#
loop_
_entity_poly.entity_id
_entity_poly.type
_entity_poly.pdbx_seq_one_letter_code
_entity_poly.pdbx_strand_id
1 'polypeptide(L)'
;MFKDCYELTTIDIPSSISELGDKCFYGCRSLTSINIQTPITKLGGYCFNNCHSLKSINISSSVIELGNYCFNGCTSLTLINIPSSIESFGYRCFYGCGCEEELMKNERIPRRCFDE
;
A
#
# COMPACT_ATOMS: atom_id res chain seq x y z
N MET A 1 -15.47 0.53 3.71
CA MET A 1 -14.71 1.38 2.76
C MET A 1 -14.45 2.71 3.45
N PHE A 2 -13.18 3.13 3.56
CA PHE A 2 -12.72 4.34 4.26
C PHE A 2 -12.20 5.40 3.29
N LYS A 3 -12.72 5.42 2.05
CA LYS A 3 -12.33 6.40 1.04
C LYS A 3 -12.58 7.83 1.52
N ASP A 4 -11.59 8.70 1.32
CA ASP A 4 -11.56 10.12 1.67
C ASP A 4 -11.78 10.40 3.17
N CYS A 5 -11.48 9.45 4.05
CA CYS A 5 -11.52 9.68 5.50
C CYS A 5 -10.33 10.53 5.95
N TYR A 6 -10.43 11.85 5.77
CA TYR A 6 -9.34 12.79 6.02
C TYR A 6 -8.86 12.85 7.47
N GLU A 7 -9.68 12.46 8.44
CA GLU A 7 -9.35 12.46 9.88
C GLU A 7 -8.92 11.07 10.41
N LEU A 8 -8.95 10.03 9.58
CA LEU A 8 -8.59 8.67 10.02
C LEU A 8 -7.08 8.59 10.26
N THR A 9 -6.65 8.47 11.51
CA THR A 9 -5.24 8.41 11.90
C THR A 9 -4.73 6.98 12.10
N THR A 10 -5.60 6.08 12.56
CA THR A 10 -5.32 4.66 12.82
C THR A 10 -6.52 3.81 12.41
N ILE A 11 -6.28 2.53 12.12
CA ILE A 11 -7.34 1.56 11.90
C ILE A 11 -6.90 0.16 12.29
N ASP A 12 -7.79 -0.57 12.96
CA ASP A 12 -7.68 -2.01 13.17
C ASP A 12 -8.50 -2.74 12.12
N ILE A 13 -7.85 -3.59 11.32
CA ILE A 13 -8.53 -4.39 10.29
C ILE A 13 -9.02 -5.69 10.94
N PRO A 14 -10.32 -6.02 10.87
CA PRO A 14 -10.84 -7.27 11.43
C PRO A 14 -10.21 -8.50 10.79
N SER A 15 -9.96 -9.55 11.59
CA SER A 15 -9.36 -10.81 11.12
C SER A 15 -10.23 -11.62 10.14
N SER A 16 -11.50 -11.26 9.99
CA SER A 16 -12.41 -11.85 8.99
C SER A 16 -12.18 -11.32 7.58
N ILE A 17 -11.35 -10.28 7.40
CA ILE A 17 -11.08 -9.66 6.11
C ILE A 17 -9.92 -10.39 5.43
N SER A 18 -10.19 -10.98 4.27
CA SER A 18 -9.19 -11.65 3.43
C SER A 18 -8.59 -10.75 2.35
N GLU A 19 -9.22 -9.62 2.04
CA GLU A 19 -8.77 -8.70 0.98
C GLU A 19 -9.14 -7.25 1.32
N LEU A 20 -8.26 -6.32 0.97
CA LEU A 20 -8.60 -4.89 0.93
C LEU A 20 -8.94 -4.52 -0.51
N GLY A 21 -10.21 -4.24 -0.77
CA GLY A 21 -10.69 -3.92 -2.11
C GLY A 21 -10.15 -2.59 -2.67
N ASP A 22 -10.50 -2.31 -3.91
CA ASP A 22 -10.10 -1.08 -4.60
C ASP A 22 -10.51 0.16 -3.80
N LYS A 23 -9.59 1.14 -3.74
CA LYS A 23 -9.78 2.44 -3.08
C LYS A 23 -10.16 2.36 -1.59
N CYS A 24 -9.90 1.24 -0.90
CA CYS A 24 -10.36 1.03 0.48
C CYS A 24 -9.97 2.17 1.43
N PHE A 25 -8.77 2.73 1.29
CA PHE A 25 -8.22 3.88 2.05
C PHE A 25 -7.80 5.03 1.13
N TYR A 26 -8.37 5.12 -0.08
CA TYR A 26 -8.04 6.19 -1.03
C TYR A 26 -8.18 7.55 -0.36
N GLY A 27 -7.16 8.39 -0.39
CA GLY A 27 -7.21 9.76 0.10
C GLY A 27 -7.29 9.90 1.64
N CYS A 28 -6.97 8.85 2.42
CA CYS A 28 -6.85 8.97 3.88
C CYS A 28 -5.62 9.78 4.27
N ARG A 29 -5.71 11.10 4.17
CA ARG A 29 -4.58 12.03 4.29
C ARG A 29 -3.97 12.10 5.69
N SER A 30 -4.68 11.71 6.74
CA SER A 30 -4.15 11.70 8.12
C SER A 30 -3.71 10.32 8.60
N LEU A 31 -3.89 9.25 7.80
CA LEU A 31 -3.47 7.91 8.19
C LEU A 31 -1.94 7.87 8.23
N THR A 32 -1.37 7.60 9.40
CA THR A 32 0.09 7.68 9.59
C THR A 32 0.79 6.33 9.54
N SER A 33 0.10 5.27 9.96
CA SER A 33 0.59 3.90 9.89
C SER A 33 -0.58 2.91 9.76
N ILE A 34 -0.30 1.75 9.18
CA ILE A 34 -1.25 0.65 9.11
C ILE A 34 -0.53 -0.71 9.11
N ASN A 35 -1.15 -1.69 9.77
CA ASN A 35 -0.67 -3.07 9.80
C ASN A 35 -1.58 -3.96 8.95
N ILE A 36 -1.04 -4.54 7.88
CA ILE A 36 -1.73 -5.52 7.03
C ILE A 36 -1.39 -6.91 7.54
N GLN A 37 -2.31 -7.50 8.30
CA GLN A 37 -2.13 -8.79 8.94
C GLN A 37 -2.81 -9.93 8.18
N THR A 38 -2.47 -11.17 8.53
CA THR A 38 -3.18 -12.36 8.08
C THR A 38 -4.66 -12.28 8.49
N PRO A 39 -5.63 -12.65 7.62
CA PRO A 39 -5.48 -13.44 6.40
C PRO A 39 -5.48 -12.63 5.09
N ILE A 40 -5.08 -11.35 5.12
CA ILE A 40 -5.16 -10.51 3.92
C ILE A 40 -4.19 -11.00 2.84
N THR A 41 -4.72 -11.35 1.66
CA THR A 41 -3.94 -11.84 0.52
C THR A 41 -3.76 -10.80 -0.59
N LYS A 42 -4.61 -9.76 -0.61
CA LYS A 42 -4.64 -8.77 -1.69
C LYS A 42 -4.87 -7.35 -1.19
N LEU A 43 -4.11 -6.42 -1.76
CA LEU A 43 -4.35 -4.97 -1.68
C LEU A 43 -4.81 -4.47 -3.06
N GLY A 44 -6.04 -3.98 -3.15
CA GLY A 44 -6.68 -3.59 -4.41
C GLY A 44 -6.07 -2.37 -5.08
N GLY A 45 -6.57 -2.06 -6.27
CA GLY A 45 -6.18 -0.87 -7.02
C GLY A 45 -6.49 0.40 -6.23
N TYR A 46 -5.54 1.34 -6.21
CA TYR A 46 -5.64 2.60 -5.49
C TYR A 46 -5.91 2.47 -3.99
N CYS A 47 -5.66 1.31 -3.37
CA CYS A 47 -6.08 1.02 -1.99
C CYS A 47 -5.61 2.08 -0.99
N PHE A 48 -4.37 2.57 -1.09
CA PHE A 48 -3.78 3.62 -0.27
C PHE A 48 -3.37 4.86 -1.08
N ASN A 49 -3.96 5.03 -2.27
CA ASN A 49 -3.58 6.14 -3.14
C ASN A 49 -3.79 7.50 -2.45
N ASN A 50 -2.82 8.40 -2.57
CA ASN A 50 -2.81 9.73 -1.96
C ASN A 50 -3.00 9.74 -0.42
N CYS A 51 -2.58 8.68 0.28
CA CYS A 51 -2.41 8.70 1.74
C CYS A 51 -1.13 9.46 2.11
N HIS A 52 -1.15 10.79 1.95
CA HIS A 52 0.06 11.62 2.02
C HIS A 52 0.80 11.56 3.35
N SER A 53 0.12 11.31 4.47
CA SER A 53 0.75 11.20 5.79
C SER A 53 1.18 9.79 6.18
N LEU A 54 0.94 8.77 5.34
CA LEU A 54 1.29 7.40 5.64
C LEU A 54 2.81 7.27 5.66
N LYS A 55 3.39 7.07 6.83
CA LYS A 55 4.85 6.99 7.06
C LYS A 55 5.35 5.57 7.03
N SER A 56 4.56 4.63 7.54
CA SER A 56 4.93 3.23 7.62
C SER A 56 3.76 2.30 7.31
N ILE A 57 4.07 1.19 6.65
CA ILE A 57 3.14 0.09 6.47
C ILE A 57 3.86 -1.25 6.66
N ASN A 58 3.27 -2.11 7.48
CA ASN A 58 3.75 -3.47 7.66
C ASN A 58 2.86 -4.43 6.86
N ILE A 59 3.45 -5.18 5.93
CA ILE A 59 2.74 -6.11 5.05
C ILE A 59 3.10 -7.55 5.44
N SER A 60 2.10 -8.31 5.89
CA SER A 60 2.22 -9.75 6.20
C SER A 60 2.63 -10.56 4.97
N SER A 61 3.34 -11.66 5.19
CA SER A 61 3.73 -12.64 4.16
C SER A 61 2.55 -13.43 3.57
N SER A 62 1.31 -13.15 3.99
CA SER A 62 0.11 -13.69 3.35
C SER A 62 -0.30 -12.91 2.09
N VAL A 63 0.19 -11.68 1.91
CA VAL A 63 -0.13 -10.86 0.73
C VAL A 63 0.63 -11.36 -0.49
N ILE A 64 -0.12 -11.62 -1.56
CA ILE A 64 0.36 -12.13 -2.85
C ILE A 64 0.26 -11.06 -3.96
N GLU A 65 -0.72 -10.15 -3.85
CA GLU A 65 -1.02 -9.16 -4.90
C GLU A 65 -1.11 -7.73 -4.36
N LEU A 66 -0.42 -6.81 -5.06
CA LEU A 66 -0.58 -5.36 -4.94
C LEU A 66 -1.21 -4.80 -6.22
N GLY A 67 -2.36 -4.13 -6.10
CA GLY A 67 -3.09 -3.58 -7.23
C GLY A 67 -2.45 -2.34 -7.85
N ASN A 68 -2.97 -1.92 -9.01
CA ASN A 68 -2.50 -0.72 -9.70
C ASN A 68 -2.62 0.51 -8.79
N TYR A 69 -1.62 1.38 -8.77
CA TYR A 69 -1.61 2.62 -7.98
C TYR A 69 -1.80 2.43 -6.46
N CYS A 70 -1.58 1.22 -5.92
CA CYS A 70 -1.90 0.88 -4.53
C CYS A 70 -1.33 1.88 -3.51
N PHE A 71 -0.07 2.30 -3.64
CA PHE A 71 0.60 3.30 -2.80
C PHE A 71 1.02 4.55 -3.58
N ASN A 72 0.37 4.80 -4.72
CA ASN A 72 0.71 5.95 -5.55
C ASN A 72 0.44 7.26 -4.78
N GLY A 73 1.40 8.18 -4.82
CA GLY A 73 1.32 9.46 -4.11
C GLY A 73 1.44 9.37 -2.58
N CYS A 74 1.85 8.24 -2.00
CA CYS A 74 2.17 8.13 -0.57
C CYS A 74 3.51 8.81 -0.25
N THR A 75 3.57 10.14 -0.38
CA THR A 75 4.81 10.92 -0.35
C THR A 75 5.58 10.86 0.97
N SER A 76 4.92 10.60 2.11
CA SER A 76 5.59 10.42 3.40
C SER A 76 6.04 8.98 3.70
N LEU A 77 5.73 8.01 2.83
CA LEU A 77 5.99 6.60 3.10
C LEU A 77 7.48 6.30 2.99
N THR A 78 8.15 6.14 4.13
CA THR A 78 9.59 5.85 4.19
C THR A 78 9.90 4.44 4.66
N LEU A 79 8.94 3.77 5.31
CA LEU A 79 9.13 2.42 5.88
C LEU A 79 8.06 1.46 5.36
N ILE A 80 8.44 0.64 4.39
CA ILE A 80 7.63 -0.45 3.87
C ILE A 80 8.52 -1.69 3.72
N ASN A 81 8.05 -2.82 4.26
CA ASN A 81 8.65 -4.12 4.01
C ASN A 81 7.87 -4.80 2.89
N ILE A 82 8.55 -5.17 1.80
CA ILE A 82 7.95 -5.93 0.69
C ILE A 82 8.23 -7.42 0.95
N PRO A 83 7.26 -8.19 1.46
CA PRO A 83 7.48 -9.61 1.71
C PRO A 83 7.77 -10.37 0.42
N SER A 84 8.55 -11.45 0.55
CA SER A 84 8.91 -12.33 -0.55
C SER A 84 7.73 -13.13 -1.12
N SER A 85 6.55 -13.06 -0.49
CA SER A 85 5.30 -13.67 -0.94
C SER A 85 4.60 -12.91 -2.06
N ILE A 86 4.94 -11.63 -2.28
CA ILE A 86 4.30 -10.85 -3.34
C ILE A 86 4.80 -11.34 -4.71
N GLU A 87 3.84 -11.80 -5.51
CA GLU A 87 4.05 -12.35 -6.86
C GLU A 87 3.56 -11.37 -7.94
N SER A 88 2.53 -10.57 -7.64
CA SER A 88 1.91 -9.66 -8.59
C SER A 88 1.96 -8.21 -8.11
N PHE A 89 2.57 -7.35 -8.93
CA PHE A 89 2.66 -5.91 -8.72
C PHE A 89 1.91 -5.15 -9.80
N GLY A 90 0.96 -4.32 -9.41
CA GLY A 90 0.20 -3.47 -10.30
C GLY A 90 1.02 -2.32 -10.89
N TYR A 91 0.52 -1.76 -11.99
CA TYR A 91 1.08 -0.56 -12.61
C TYR A 91 1.09 0.61 -11.63
N ARG A 92 2.21 1.34 -11.55
CA ARG A 92 2.44 2.49 -10.68
C ARG A 92 2.13 2.29 -9.21
N CYS A 93 2.20 1.05 -8.70
CA CYS A 93 1.83 0.77 -7.32
C CYS A 93 2.70 1.51 -6.29
N PHE A 94 3.89 1.99 -6.66
CA PHE A 94 4.80 2.76 -5.80
C PHE A 94 5.19 4.14 -6.36
N TYR A 95 4.59 4.57 -7.49
CA TYR A 95 4.93 5.86 -8.09
C TYR A 95 4.63 7.03 -7.15
N GLY A 96 5.62 7.90 -6.94
CA GLY A 96 5.54 9.07 -6.07
C GLY A 96 5.45 8.74 -4.58
N CYS A 97 5.83 7.53 -4.16
CA CYS A 97 5.95 7.20 -2.74
C CYS A 97 7.31 7.65 -2.18
N GLY A 98 7.37 7.97 -0.88
CA GLY A 98 8.57 8.54 -0.26
C GLY A 98 9.80 7.62 -0.24
N CYS A 99 9.62 6.32 -0.47
CA CYS A 99 10.68 5.30 -0.50
C CYS A 99 10.90 4.71 -1.90
N GLU A 100 10.38 5.37 -2.94
CA GLU A 100 10.48 4.92 -4.33
C GLU A 100 11.93 4.59 -4.73
N GLU A 101 12.88 5.47 -4.46
CA GLU A 101 14.30 5.26 -4.79
C GLU A 101 14.91 4.02 -4.11
N GLU A 102 14.50 3.71 -2.87
CA GLU A 102 14.95 2.51 -2.15
C GLU A 102 14.30 1.26 -2.74
N LEU A 103 13.00 1.32 -3.07
CA LEU A 103 12.29 0.21 -3.70
C LEU A 103 12.81 -0.09 -5.11
N MET A 104 13.29 0.91 -5.85
CA MET A 104 13.91 0.74 -7.17
C MET A 104 15.20 -0.08 -7.14
N LYS A 105 15.83 -0.27 -5.97
CA LYS A 105 17.00 -1.15 -5.79
C LYS A 105 16.60 -2.63 -5.67
N ASN A 106 15.33 -2.93 -5.44
CA ASN A 106 14.84 -4.30 -5.33
C ASN A 106 14.52 -4.88 -6.72
N GLU A 107 15.33 -5.82 -7.18
CA GLU A 107 15.22 -6.46 -8.51
C GLU A 107 13.91 -7.24 -8.72
N ARG A 108 13.21 -7.60 -7.64
CA ARG A 108 11.91 -8.30 -7.74
C ARG A 108 10.76 -7.37 -8.10
N ILE A 109 10.91 -6.06 -7.92
CA ILE A 109 9.85 -5.09 -8.17
C ILE A 109 9.94 -4.64 -9.64
N PRO A 110 8.92 -4.89 -10.47
CA PRO A 110 8.94 -4.47 -11.87
C PRO A 110 9.07 -2.94 -12.02
N ARG A 111 9.81 -2.46 -13.03
CA ARG A 111 9.98 -1.02 -13.29
C ARG A 111 8.66 -0.26 -13.45
N ARG A 112 7.66 -0.91 -14.07
CA ARG A 112 6.28 -0.41 -14.22
C ARG A 112 5.59 0.03 -12.93
N CYS A 113 6.12 -0.34 -11.76
CA CYS A 113 5.62 0.11 -10.46
C CYS A 113 5.96 1.58 -10.15
N PHE A 114 6.91 2.15 -10.90
CA PHE A 114 7.53 3.47 -10.70
C PHE A 114 7.45 4.38 -11.93
N ASP A 115 6.90 3.92 -13.05
CA ASP A 115 6.88 4.72 -14.30
C ASP A 115 5.81 5.82 -14.27
N GLU A 116 6.09 6.99 -14.88
CA GLU A 116 5.14 8.12 -15.08
C GLU A 116 4.03 7.84 -16.10
#